data_AF-A0A7M3LVM9-F1
#
_entry.id   AF-A0A7M3LVM9-F1
#
_cell.length_a   1.000
_cell.length_b   1.000
_cell.length_c   1.000
_cell.angle_alpha   90.00
_cell.angle_beta   90.00
_cell.angle_gamma   90.00
#
_symmetry.space_group_name_H-M   'P 1'
#
loop_
_entity.id
_entity.type
_entity.pdbx_description
1 polymer ?
#
loop_
_entity_poly.entity_id
_entity_poly.type
_entity_poly.pdbx_seq_one_letter_code
_entity_poly.pdbx_strand_id
1 'polypeptide(L)'
;MTALRNAMDGEELAEQAEEGEPERARWSQVEQLLALTADRLARIEYVLVCANTAKKSKRPDPPVPIRRPGAAPRRKKAQLSERGAERLFQLINGGAA
;
A
#
# COMPACT_ATOMS: atom_id res chain seq x y z
N MET A 1 -23.37 7.52 -7.06
CA MET A 1 -22.14 7.87 -6.33
C MET A 1 -21.54 9.18 -6.82
N THR A 2 -21.45 9.42 -8.13
CA THR A 2 -21.01 10.71 -8.73
C THR A 2 -21.81 11.94 -8.27
N ALA A 3 -23.13 11.83 -8.11
CA ALA A 3 -23.95 12.97 -7.68
C ALA A 3 -23.66 13.43 -6.23
N LEU A 4 -23.31 12.51 -5.32
CA LEU A 4 -22.94 12.86 -3.94
C LEU A 4 -21.56 13.51 -3.90
N ARG A 5 -20.60 13.00 -4.68
CA ARG A 5 -19.25 13.58 -4.75
C ARG A 5 -19.22 14.95 -5.43
N ASN A 6 -20.08 15.17 -6.43
CA ASN A 6 -20.21 16.46 -7.10
C ASN A 6 -20.93 17.52 -6.24
N ALA A 7 -21.59 17.10 -5.16
CA ALA A 7 -22.27 17.99 -4.22
C ALA A 7 -21.39 18.35 -2.99
N MET A 8 -20.25 17.67 -2.81
CA MET A 8 -19.28 18.01 -1.76
C MET A 8 -18.59 19.34 -2.10
N ASP A 9 -18.35 20.15 -1.09
CA ASP A 9 -17.56 21.36 -1.27
C ASP A 9 -16.07 21.03 -1.43
N GLY A 10 -15.28 22.03 -1.83
CA GLY A 10 -13.86 21.84 -2.10
C GLY A 10 -13.03 21.52 -0.86
N GLU A 11 -13.47 21.92 0.33
CA GLU A 11 -12.78 21.70 1.60
C GLU A 11 -12.99 20.25 2.06
N GLU A 12 -14.24 19.77 2.02
CA GLU A 12 -14.59 18.37 2.28
C GLU A 12 -13.90 17.41 1.28
N LEU A 13 -13.75 17.82 0.01
CA LEU A 13 -13.02 17.03 -0.99
C LEU A 13 -11.53 16.92 -0.69
N ALA A 14 -10.91 17.99 -0.17
CA ALA A 14 -9.51 18.00 0.21
C ALA A 14 -9.27 17.13 1.45
N GLU A 15 -10.13 17.26 2.46
CA GLU A 15 -10.08 16.43 3.67
C GLU A 15 -10.26 14.94 3.31
N GLN A 16 -11.22 14.62 2.44
CA GLN A 16 -11.44 13.25 1.99
C GLN A 16 -10.27 12.71 1.13
N ALA A 17 -9.48 13.56 0.48
CA ALA A 17 -8.31 13.12 -0.28
C ALA A 17 -7.15 12.68 0.62
N GLU A 18 -6.97 13.36 1.75
CA GLU A 18 -5.90 13.05 2.71
C GLU A 18 -6.31 11.95 3.70
N GLU A 19 -7.53 12.02 4.25
CA GLU A 19 -7.97 11.18 5.38
C GLU A 19 -9.08 10.20 5.01
N GLY A 20 -9.52 10.19 3.76
CA GLY A 20 -10.60 9.32 3.32
C GLY A 20 -10.31 7.84 3.57
N GLU A 21 -11.35 7.12 3.99
CA GLU A 21 -11.34 5.65 4.12
C GLU A 21 -12.12 5.03 2.95
N PRO A 22 -11.54 4.97 1.74
CA PRO A 22 -12.22 4.47 0.55
C PRO A 22 -12.77 3.04 0.71
N GLU A 23 -12.15 2.23 1.57
CA GLU A 23 -12.60 0.88 1.91
C GLU A 23 -13.95 0.80 2.62
N ARG A 24 -14.43 1.90 3.24
CA ARG A 24 -15.72 1.95 3.94
C ARG A 24 -16.88 2.38 3.01
N ALA A 25 -16.58 2.99 1.87
CA ALA A 25 -17.57 3.46 0.92
C ALA A 25 -18.08 2.33 0.00
N ARG A 26 -19.28 2.47 -0.58
CA ARG A 26 -19.79 1.51 -1.57
C ARG A 26 -19.27 1.87 -2.96
N TRP A 27 -18.42 1.02 -3.50
CA TRP A 27 -17.86 1.21 -4.84
C TRP A 27 -18.71 0.53 -5.91
N SER A 28 -18.92 1.25 -7.00
CA SER A 28 -19.39 0.73 -8.28
C SER A 28 -18.30 -0.08 -8.98
N GLN A 29 -18.70 -0.86 -9.99
CA GLN A 29 -17.76 -1.66 -10.80
C GLN A 29 -16.75 -0.78 -11.57
N VAL A 30 -17.18 0.41 -12.01
CA VAL A 30 -16.29 1.36 -12.69
C VAL A 30 -15.23 1.90 -11.72
N GLU A 31 -15.60 2.22 -10.48
CA GLU A 31 -14.64 2.66 -9.47
C GLU A 31 -13.63 1.56 -9.12
N GLN A 32 -14.07 0.30 -9.04
CA GLN A 32 -13.17 -0.84 -8.86
C GLN A 32 -12.18 -0.99 -10.03
N LEU A 33 -12.67 -0.87 -11.27
CA LEU A 33 -11.84 -0.96 -12.46
C LEU A 33 -10.83 0.19 -12.53
N LEU A 34 -11.26 1.42 -12.22
CA LEU A 34 -10.39 2.60 -12.21
C LEU A 34 -9.28 2.46 -11.16
N ALA A 35 -9.61 2.01 -9.95
CA ALA A 35 -8.61 1.78 -8.92
C ALA A 35 -7.60 0.70 -9.34
N LEU A 36 -8.07 -0.39 -9.97
CA LEU A 36 -7.17 -1.42 -10.51
C LEU A 36 -6.21 -0.83 -11.55
N THR A 37 -6.71 -0.01 -12.48
CA THR A 37 -5.86 0.64 -13.49
C THR A 37 -4.83 1.57 -12.84
N ALA A 38 -5.25 2.38 -11.87
CA ALA A 38 -4.35 3.25 -11.12
C ALA A 38 -3.24 2.46 -10.39
N ASP A 39 -3.60 1.37 -9.71
CA ASP A 39 -2.63 0.47 -9.05
C ASP A 39 -1.60 -0.10 -10.04
N ARG A 40 -2.04 -0.47 -11.26
CA ARG A 40 -1.15 -1.00 -12.30
C ARG A 40 -0.23 0.09 -12.86
N LEU A 41 -0.74 1.30 -13.06
CA LEU A 41 0.05 2.42 -13.54
C LEU A 41 1.15 2.80 -12.53
N ALA A 42 0.79 2.95 -11.26
CA ALA A 42 1.76 3.23 -10.18
C ALA A 42 2.84 2.13 -10.10
N ARG A 43 2.46 0.87 -10.32
CA ARG A 43 3.42 -0.25 -10.37
C ARG A 43 4.40 -0.14 -11.54
N ILE A 44 3.93 0.27 -12.72
CA ILE A 44 4.76 0.48 -13.91
C ILE A 44 5.74 1.62 -13.67
N GLU A 45 5.24 2.76 -13.17
CA GLU A 45 6.06 3.91 -12.80
C GLU A 45 7.17 3.52 -11.82
N TYR A 46 6.83 2.82 -10.73
CA TYR A 46 7.80 2.31 -9.77
C TYR A 46 8.89 1.45 -10.43
N VAL A 47 8.51 0.54 -11.33
CA VAL A 47 9.45 -0.32 -12.04
C VAL A 47 10.39 0.51 -12.92
N LEU A 48 9.85 1.51 -13.64
CA LEU A 48 10.64 2.42 -14.46
C LEU A 48 11.62 3.23 -13.61
N VAL A 49 11.18 3.80 -12.49
CA VAL A 49 12.05 4.53 -11.56
C VAL A 49 13.16 3.60 -11.03
N CYS A 50 12.82 2.38 -10.64
CA CYS A 50 13.80 1.41 -10.16
C CYS A 50 14.82 1.00 -11.23
N ALA A 51 14.38 0.82 -12.48
CA ALA A 51 15.24 0.48 -13.61
C ALA A 51 16.22 1.63 -13.94
N ASN A 52 15.76 2.88 -13.80
CA ASN A 52 16.56 4.07 -14.06
C ASN A 52 17.36 4.58 -12.84
N THR A 53 17.22 3.93 -11.68
CA THR A 53 17.97 4.28 -10.46
C THR A 53 19.08 3.26 -10.21
N ALA A 54 20.33 3.69 -10.44
CA ALA A 54 21.52 2.86 -10.32
C ALA A 54 21.77 2.33 -8.89
N LYS A 55 21.61 3.20 -7.88
CA LYS A 55 21.81 2.82 -6.48
C LYS A 55 20.52 2.27 -5.89
N LYS A 56 20.53 0.99 -5.48
CA LYS A 56 19.35 0.34 -4.86
C LYS A 56 18.82 1.08 -3.63
N SER A 57 19.70 1.70 -2.84
CA SER A 57 19.34 2.50 -1.65
C SER A 57 18.64 3.83 -1.96
N LYS A 58 18.61 4.25 -3.22
CA LYS A 58 17.90 5.45 -3.69
C LYS A 58 16.57 5.13 -4.39
N ARG A 59 16.21 3.84 -4.49
CA ARG A 59 14.92 3.44 -5.06
C ARG A 59 13.81 3.77 -4.06
N PRO A 60 12.65 4.25 -4.54
CA PRO A 60 11.51 4.51 -3.68
C PRO A 60 10.96 3.20 -3.12
N ASP A 61 10.04 3.31 -2.16
CA ASP A 61 9.27 2.16 -1.71
C ASP A 61 8.26 1.69 -2.77
N PRO A 62 7.90 0.40 -2.80
CA PRO A 62 6.86 -0.09 -3.70
C PRO A 62 5.52 0.61 -3.42
N PRO A 63 4.76 0.97 -4.46
CA PRO A 63 3.46 1.61 -4.28
C PRO A 63 2.52 0.69 -3.53
N VAL A 64 1.70 1.29 -2.66
CA VAL A 64 0.65 0.60 -1.92
C VAL A 64 -0.63 0.68 -2.75
N PRO A 65 -1.28 -0.47 -3.07
CA PRO A 65 -2.55 -0.46 -3.77
C PRO A 65 -3.62 0.33 -3.04
N ILE A 66 -4.50 0.99 -3.80
CA ILE A 66 -5.64 1.73 -3.25
C ILE A 66 -6.50 0.77 -2.41
N ARG A 67 -6.83 1.19 -1.19
CA ARG A 67 -7.72 0.43 -0.32
C ARG A 67 -9.11 0.43 -0.93
N ARG A 68 -9.69 -0.76 -1.08
CA ARG A 68 -10.99 -0.95 -1.72
C ARG A 68 -11.91 -1.77 -0.83
N PRO A 69 -13.24 -1.58 -0.93
CA PRO A 69 -14.20 -2.32 -0.11
C PRO A 69 -14.00 -3.83 -0.26
N GLY A 70 -13.93 -4.54 0.87
CA GLY A 70 -13.72 -5.98 0.90
C GLY A 70 -12.28 -6.46 0.61
N ALA A 71 -11.36 -5.58 0.19
CA ALA A 71 -9.95 -5.95 0.11
C ALA A 71 -9.25 -5.59 1.42
N ALA A 72 -8.88 -6.62 2.18
CA ALA A 72 -8.08 -6.42 3.38
C ALA A 72 -6.72 -5.77 3.03
N PRO A 73 -6.21 -4.87 3.90
CA PRO A 73 -4.88 -4.31 3.72
C PRO A 73 -3.83 -5.42 3.66
N ARG A 74 -2.71 -5.18 2.97
CA ARG A 74 -1.59 -6.13 2.98
C ARG A 74 -1.18 -6.37 4.43
N ARG A 75 -1.19 -7.64 4.87
CA ARG A 75 -0.73 -8.03 6.20
C ARG A 75 0.69 -7.48 6.39
N LYS A 76 0.91 -6.70 7.45
CA LYS A 76 2.26 -6.28 7.85
C LYS A 76 3.10 -7.53 8.03
N LYS A 77 4.33 -7.53 7.50
CA LYS A 77 5.28 -8.62 7.78
C LYS A 77 5.42 -8.73 9.30
N ALA A 78 5.31 -9.95 9.83
CA ALA A 78 5.54 -10.18 11.24
C ALA A 78 6.93 -9.67 11.60
N GLN A 79 7.01 -8.74 12.56
CA GLN A 79 8.30 -8.38 13.14
C GLN A 79 8.79 -9.56 13.97
N LEU A 80 10.10 -9.84 13.91
CA LEU A 80 10.69 -10.88 14.73
C LEU A 80 10.44 -10.52 16.20
N SER A 81 9.83 -11.42 16.96
CA SER A 81 9.80 -11.30 18.41
C SER A 81 11.22 -11.42 18.96
N GLU A 82 11.49 -10.84 20.13
CA GLU A 82 12.79 -10.95 20.79
C GLU A 82 13.25 -12.41 20.93
N ARG A 83 12.34 -13.31 21.33
CA ARG A 83 12.60 -14.75 21.37
C ARG A 83 12.97 -15.35 20.02
N GLY A 84 12.33 -14.87 18.94
CA GLY A 84 12.68 -15.27 17.59
C GLY A 84 14.07 -14.79 17.19
N ALA A 85 14.45 -13.58 17.62
CA ALA A 85 15.74 -12.98 17.29
C ALA A 85 16.87 -13.70 18.02
N GLU A 86 16.66 -14.03 19.29
CA GLU A 86 17.61 -14.78 20.11
C GLU A 86 17.83 -16.21 19.59
N ARG A 87 16.76 -16.89 19.17
CA ARG A 87 16.87 -18.21 18.54
C ARG A 87 17.62 -18.15 17.21
N LEU A 88 17.36 -17.12 16.41
CA LEU A 88 18.08 -16.90 15.15
C LEU A 88 19.56 -16.64 15.41
N PHE A 89 19.87 -15.83 16.43
CA PHE A 89 21.23 -15.52 16.86
C PHE A 89 22.00 -16.77 17.32
N GLN A 90 21.36 -17.65 18.11
CA GLN A 90 21.96 -18.91 18.54
C GLN A 90 22.24 -19.86 17.37
N LEU A 91 21.31 -19.95 16.40
CA LEU A 91 21.49 -20.76 15.19
C LEU A 91 22.64 -20.26 14.31
N ILE A 92 22.75 -18.95 14.13
CA ILE A 92 23.81 -18.35 13.29
C ILE A 92 25.19 -18.50 13.93
N ASN A 93 25.28 -18.39 15.26
CA ASN A 93 26.55 -18.47 15.98
C ASN A 93 26.89 -19.88 16.47
N GLY A 94 26.18 -20.92 16.00
CA GLY A 94 26.47 -22.32 16.32
C GLY A 94 26.19 -22.73 17.77
N GLY A 95 25.43 -21.93 18.53
CA GLY A 95 25.07 -22.20 19.92
C GLY A 95 23.88 -23.14 20.11
N ALA A 96 23.30 -23.63 19.02
CA ALA A 96 22.26 -24.66 19.05
C ALA A 96 22.89 -26.04 18.84
N ALA A 97 23.52 -26.57 19.88
CA ALA A 97 23.85 -27.97 20.07
C ALA A 97 23.33 -28.40 21.45
#